data_AF-A0A0Q0VK03-F1
#
_entry.id   AF-A0A0Q0VK03-F1
#
_cell.length_a   1.000
_cell.length_b   1.000
_cell.length_c   1.000
_cell.angle_alpha   90.00
_cell.angle_beta   90.00
_cell.angle_gamma   90.00
#
_symmetry.space_group_name_H-M   'P 1'
#
loop_
_entity.id
_entity.type
_entity.pdbx_description
1 polymer ?
#
loop_
_entity_poly.entity_id
_entity_poly.type
_entity_poly.pdbx_seq_one_letter_code
_entity_poly.pdbx_strand_id
1 'polypeptide(L)'
;MHSTLLYVLLEGNDDERFFARVILPILADEGYRVKIWKYAREKRKRTELFVRAVRKSGAGYLYVRDIDTAPTIATKKREIRSWYHHAVSEGRIVIVITEIESWYLAGIPLSALRRFGIAEEITSTDSLTKEDFNRIVPGGMSRIHFMRELLVRYDTGGAMGRNKSFAYFMHRFAPGWVARHQGRPER
;
A
#
# COMPACT_ATOMS: atom_id res chain seq x y z
N MET A 1 0.13 -27.00 5.95
CA MET A 1 -0.65 -25.92 5.30
C MET A 1 0.04 -25.56 3.99
N HIS A 2 -0.65 -25.63 2.84
CA HIS A 2 -0.07 -25.16 1.57
C HIS A 2 -0.21 -23.64 1.49
N SER A 3 0.91 -22.92 1.49
CA SER A 3 0.92 -21.47 1.31
C SER A 3 0.38 -21.09 -0.07
N THR A 4 -0.58 -20.18 -0.15
CA THR A 4 -1.12 -19.71 -1.43
C THR A 4 -0.17 -18.70 -2.06
N LEU A 5 0.23 -18.91 -3.32
CA LEU A 5 1.08 -17.96 -4.04
C LEU A 5 0.27 -16.70 -4.40
N LEU A 6 0.77 -15.53 -4.01
CA LEU A 6 0.15 -14.23 -4.27
C LEU A 6 1.15 -13.29 -4.93
N TYR A 7 0.82 -12.75 -6.11
CA TYR A 7 1.62 -11.72 -6.77
C TYR A 7 1.11 -10.32 -6.41
N VAL A 8 1.98 -9.45 -5.92
CA VAL A 8 1.65 -8.05 -5.68
C VAL A 8 2.29 -7.20 -6.75
N LEU A 9 1.46 -6.62 -7.61
CA LEU A 9 1.88 -5.75 -8.70
C LEU A 9 1.94 -4.31 -8.19
N LEU A 10 3.12 -3.71 -8.24
CA LEU A 10 3.42 -2.39 -7.68
C LEU A 10 3.93 -1.43 -8.76
N GLU A 11 3.71 -0.13 -8.58
CA GLU A 11 4.15 0.88 -9.53
C GLU A 11 5.68 0.95 -9.56
N GLY A 12 6.29 1.35 -8.45
CA GLY A 12 7.71 1.64 -8.38
C GLY A 12 8.44 1.08 -7.16
N ASN A 13 9.60 1.68 -6.91
CA ASN A 13 10.50 1.26 -5.83
C ASN A 13 10.02 1.72 -4.44
N ASP A 14 9.27 2.82 -4.37
CA ASP A 14 8.78 3.37 -3.10
C ASP A 14 7.63 2.50 -2.57
N ASP A 15 6.74 2.04 -3.45
CA ASP A 15 5.75 1.00 -3.20
C ASP A 15 6.41 -0.29 -2.72
N GLU A 16 7.39 -0.80 -3.48
CA GLU A 16 8.09 -2.05 -3.15
C GLU A 16 8.72 -1.98 -1.76
N ARG A 17 9.36 -0.85 -1.42
CA ARG A 17 9.98 -0.66 -0.11
C ARG A 17 8.95 -0.70 1.01
N PHE A 18 7.80 -0.03 0.83
CA PHE A 18 6.73 -0.04 1.82
C PHE A 18 6.16 -1.45 1.98
N PHE A 19 5.79 -2.07 0.86
CA PHE A 19 5.21 -3.40 0.85
C PHE A 19 6.18 -4.42 1.45
N ALA A 20 7.44 -4.42 1.05
CA ALA A 20 8.45 -5.36 1.57
C ALA A 20 8.59 -5.28 3.08
N ARG A 21 8.53 -4.07 3.65
CA ARG A 21 8.77 -3.85 5.08
C ARG A 21 7.54 -4.01 5.96
N VAL A 22 6.36 -3.61 5.46
CA VAL A 22 5.11 -3.56 6.22
C VAL A 22 4.16 -4.67 5.78
N ILE A 23 3.80 -4.71 4.49
CA ILE A 23 2.70 -5.55 4.00
C ILE A 23 3.10 -7.01 3.82
N LEU A 24 4.31 -7.31 3.34
CA LEU A 24 4.75 -8.66 3.06
C LEU A 24 4.77 -9.54 4.33
N PRO A 25 5.34 -9.10 5.46
CA PRO A 25 5.26 -9.85 6.71
C PRO A 25 3.81 -10.15 7.14
N ILE A 26 2.92 -9.16 6.99
CA ILE A 26 1.50 -9.28 7.33
C ILE A 26 0.82 -10.33 6.44
N LEU A 27 1.00 -10.27 5.13
CA LEU A 27 0.43 -11.24 4.19
C LEU A 27 1.05 -12.64 4.38
N ALA A 28 2.31 -12.73 4.78
CA ALA A 28 2.93 -14.01 5.11
C ALA A 28 2.28 -14.66 6.34
N ASP A 29 1.95 -13.87 7.36
CA ASP A 29 1.22 -14.31 8.55
C ASP A 29 -0.23 -14.75 8.22
N GLU A 30 -0.81 -14.20 7.15
CA GLU A 30 -2.08 -14.68 6.56
C GLU A 30 -1.93 -15.95 5.70
N GLY A 31 -0.73 -16.54 5.62
CA GLY A 31 -0.46 -17.78 4.90
C GLY A 31 -0.15 -17.59 3.40
N TYR A 32 0.09 -16.37 2.94
CA TYR A 32 0.49 -16.12 1.56
C TYR A 32 2.01 -16.23 1.37
N ARG A 33 2.41 -16.90 0.29
CA ARG A 33 3.76 -16.74 -0.26
C ARG A 33 3.72 -15.59 -1.27
N VAL A 34 4.25 -14.44 -0.90
CA VAL A 34 4.14 -13.22 -1.72
C VAL A 34 5.31 -13.08 -2.69
N LYS A 35 5.03 -12.67 -3.93
CA LYS A 35 6.03 -12.23 -4.93
C LYS A 35 5.70 -10.83 -5.43
N ILE A 36 6.67 -9.94 -5.45
CA ILE A 36 6.50 -8.58 -5.99
C ILE A 36 6.77 -8.58 -7.51
N TRP A 37 5.93 -7.87 -8.25
CA TRP A 37 6.15 -7.54 -9.67
C TRP A 37 6.01 -6.04 -9.88
N LYS A 38 7.07 -5.34 -10.29
CA LYS A 38 6.99 -3.90 -10.60
C LYS A 38 6.56 -3.69 -12.04
N TYR A 39 5.58 -2.81 -12.27
CA TYR A 39 5.03 -2.57 -13.60
C TYR A 39 5.38 -1.21 -14.23
N ALA A 40 5.93 -0.22 -13.50
CA ALA A 40 6.18 1.12 -14.08
C ALA A 40 7.11 1.10 -15.30
N ARG A 41 8.08 0.18 -15.33
CA ARG A 41 9.02 0.02 -16.46
C ARG A 41 8.55 -1.00 -17.49
N GLU A 42 7.38 -1.60 -17.28
CA GLU A 42 6.85 -2.63 -18.15
C GLU A 42 5.90 -2.04 -19.18
N LYS A 43 5.96 -2.58 -20.41
CA LYS A 43 4.91 -2.30 -21.38
C LYS A 43 3.59 -2.80 -20.81
N ARG A 44 2.54 -1.98 -20.89
CA ARG A 44 1.19 -2.34 -20.43
C ARG A 44 0.72 -3.72 -20.92
N LYS A 45 1.07 -4.10 -22.16
CA LYS A 45 0.79 -5.42 -22.70
C LYS A 45 1.47 -6.56 -21.93
N ARG A 46 2.70 -6.37 -21.46
CA ARG A 46 3.43 -7.35 -20.64
C ARG A 46 2.77 -7.54 -19.29
N THR A 47 2.35 -6.45 -18.63
CA THR A 47 1.55 -6.54 -17.39
C THR A 47 0.22 -7.25 -17.62
N GLU A 48 -0.48 -6.97 -18.72
CA GLU A 48 -1.72 -7.68 -19.09
C GLU A 48 -1.49 -9.21 -19.22
N LEU A 49 -0.49 -9.60 -20.01
CA LEU A 49 -0.14 -11.00 -20.24
C LEU A 49 0.26 -11.70 -18.94
N PHE A 50 1.02 -11.01 -18.09
CA PHE A 50 1.41 -11.51 -16.78
C PHE A 50 0.19 -11.79 -15.89
N VAL A 51 -0.75 -10.84 -15.77
CA VAL A 51 -1.98 -11.05 -14.99
C VAL A 51 -2.79 -12.23 -15.55
N ARG A 52 -2.90 -12.37 -16.88
CA ARG A 52 -3.57 -13.52 -17.49
C ARG A 52 -2.86 -14.84 -17.15
N ALA A 53 -1.53 -14.86 -17.16
CA ALA A 53 -0.75 -16.04 -16.82
C ALA A 53 -0.90 -16.44 -15.34
N VAL A 54 -0.85 -15.47 -14.42
CA VAL A 54 -1.07 -15.68 -12.98
C VAL A 54 -2.46 -16.27 -12.71
N ARG A 55 -3.48 -15.74 -13.39
CA ARG A 55 -4.85 -16.28 -13.28
C ARG A 55 -4.94 -17.72 -13.79
N LYS A 56 -4.31 -18.03 -14.93
CA LYS A 56 -4.29 -19.37 -15.51
C LYS A 56 -3.57 -20.40 -14.62
N SER A 57 -2.56 -19.98 -13.86
CA SER A 57 -1.83 -20.87 -12.94
C SER A 57 -2.54 -21.11 -11.61
N GLY A 58 -3.69 -20.47 -11.37
CA GLY A 58 -4.42 -20.56 -10.10
C GLY A 58 -3.82 -19.72 -8.97
N ALA A 59 -2.74 -18.96 -9.22
CA ALA A 59 -2.17 -18.06 -8.23
C ALA A 59 -3.01 -16.77 -8.07
N GLY A 60 -2.96 -16.18 -6.88
CA GLY A 60 -3.60 -14.90 -6.61
C GLY A 60 -2.78 -13.73 -7.12
N TYR A 61 -3.41 -12.57 -7.30
CA TYR A 61 -2.71 -11.30 -7.46
C TYR A 61 -3.43 -10.13 -6.80
N LEU A 62 -2.69 -9.06 -6.52
CA LEU A 62 -3.17 -7.72 -6.18
C LEU A 62 -2.51 -6.72 -7.14
N TYR A 63 -3.29 -5.80 -7.70
CA TYR A 63 -2.80 -4.68 -8.50
C TYR A 63 -2.95 -3.41 -7.68
N VAL A 64 -1.83 -2.81 -7.27
CA VAL A 64 -1.80 -1.64 -6.40
C VAL A 64 -1.46 -0.42 -7.24
N ARG A 65 -2.20 0.67 -7.04
CA ARG A 65 -1.95 1.96 -7.69
C ARG A 65 -2.46 3.11 -6.82
N ASP A 66 -1.79 4.24 -6.91
CA ASP A 66 -2.26 5.50 -6.35
C ASP A 66 -3.55 6.00 -7.04
N ILE A 67 -4.35 6.80 -6.33
CA ILE A 67 -5.54 7.43 -6.92
C ILE A 67 -5.16 8.62 -7.79
N ASP A 68 -3.99 9.22 -7.55
CA ASP A 68 -3.52 10.43 -8.21
C ASP A 68 -4.61 11.51 -8.21
N THR A 69 -4.97 12.02 -9.39
CA THR A 69 -5.99 13.03 -9.64
C THR A 69 -7.37 12.45 -10.00
N ALA A 70 -7.57 11.12 -9.92
CA ALA A 70 -8.85 10.54 -10.29
C ALA A 70 -9.94 10.95 -9.28
N PRO A 71 -11.14 11.35 -9.75
CA PRO A 71 -12.16 11.94 -8.89
C PRO A 71 -12.74 10.93 -7.88
N THR A 72 -12.71 9.63 -8.21
CA THR A 72 -13.17 8.57 -7.31
C THR A 72 -12.38 7.27 -7.50
N ILE A 73 -12.36 6.43 -6.46
CA ILE A 73 -11.81 5.07 -6.51
C ILE A 73 -12.49 4.24 -7.61
N ALA A 74 -13.81 4.39 -7.79
CA ALA A 74 -14.57 3.68 -8.81
C ALA A 74 -14.15 4.08 -10.23
N THR A 75 -13.93 5.38 -10.46
CA THR A 75 -13.42 5.89 -11.74
C THR A 75 -12.04 5.31 -12.04
N LYS A 76 -11.10 5.38 -11.09
CA LYS A 76 -9.74 4.82 -11.28
C LYS A 76 -9.78 3.32 -11.54
N LYS A 77 -10.60 2.56 -10.82
CA LYS A 77 -10.78 1.12 -11.06
C LYS A 77 -11.31 0.84 -12.47
N ARG A 78 -12.26 1.63 -12.96
CA ARG A 78 -12.80 1.48 -14.33
C ARG A 78 -11.74 1.76 -15.40
N GLU A 79 -10.93 2.81 -15.21
CA GLU A 79 -9.80 3.12 -16.09
C GLU A 79 -8.81 1.97 -16.15
N ILE A 80 -8.35 1.48 -15.00
CA ILE A 80 -7.42 0.34 -14.89
C ILE A 80 -7.99 -0.93 -15.55
N ARG A 81 -9.31 -1.15 -15.48
CA ARG A 81 -9.94 -2.28 -16.18
C ARG A 81 -9.93 -2.08 -17.70
N SER A 82 -10.22 -0.88 -18.17
CA SER A 82 -10.25 -0.51 -19.60
C SER A 82 -8.85 -0.63 -20.23
N TRP A 83 -7.87 0.12 -19.72
CA TRP A 83 -6.72 -0.54 -19.12
C TRP A 83 -6.17 -1.81 -19.77
N TYR A 84 -6.38 -2.88 -19.02
CA TYR A 84 -5.88 -4.19 -19.33
C TYR A 84 -6.92 -5.05 -20.04
N HIS A 85 -7.83 -4.48 -20.83
CA HIS A 85 -8.89 -5.22 -21.52
C HIS A 85 -9.64 -6.17 -20.58
N HIS A 86 -9.98 -5.67 -19.38
CA HIS A 86 -10.60 -6.40 -18.27
C HIS A 86 -9.82 -7.63 -17.75
N ALA A 87 -8.54 -7.77 -18.09
CA ALA A 87 -7.68 -8.83 -17.53
C ALA A 87 -7.51 -8.68 -16.01
N VAL A 88 -7.40 -7.44 -15.54
CA VAL A 88 -7.36 -7.08 -14.11
C VAL A 88 -8.79 -7.02 -13.56
N SER A 89 -9.06 -7.85 -12.56
CA SER A 89 -10.35 -7.95 -11.90
C SER A 89 -10.50 -6.85 -10.85
N GLU A 90 -11.69 -6.25 -10.78
CA GLU A 90 -11.96 -5.11 -9.91
C GLU A 90 -11.66 -5.36 -8.42
N GLY A 91 -12.05 -6.54 -7.91
CA GLY A 91 -11.79 -6.96 -6.54
C GLY A 91 -10.32 -7.26 -6.23
N ARG A 92 -9.44 -7.22 -7.23
CA ARG A 92 -7.98 -7.35 -7.08
C ARG A 92 -7.25 -6.02 -7.23
N ILE A 93 -7.96 -4.91 -7.47
CA ILE A 93 -7.40 -3.57 -7.55
C ILE A 93 -7.43 -2.91 -6.18
N VAL A 94 -6.26 -2.56 -5.68
CA VAL A 94 -6.06 -1.74 -4.49
C VAL A 94 -5.74 -0.32 -4.94
N ILE A 95 -6.55 0.64 -4.49
CA ILE A 95 -6.29 2.05 -4.72
C ILE A 95 -5.78 2.66 -3.42
N VAL A 96 -4.59 3.23 -3.46
CA VAL A 96 -3.99 3.99 -2.37
C VAL A 96 -4.51 5.43 -2.46
N ILE A 97 -4.91 6.02 -1.33
CA ILE A 97 -5.35 7.42 -1.27
C ILE A 97 -4.46 8.25 -0.32
N THR A 98 -3.97 9.41 -0.75
CA THR A 98 -3.93 9.85 -2.16
C THR A 98 -2.84 9.09 -2.94
N GLU A 99 -1.70 8.85 -2.30
CA GLU A 99 -0.52 8.20 -2.89
C GLU A 99 0.22 7.38 -1.81
N ILE A 100 1.17 6.51 -2.17
CA ILE A 100 1.87 5.64 -1.21
C ILE A 100 2.55 6.40 -0.07
N GLU A 101 2.97 7.64 -0.30
CA GLU A 101 3.50 8.56 0.72
C GLU A 101 2.56 8.77 1.91
N SER A 102 1.25 8.78 1.65
CA SER A 102 0.22 8.87 2.69
C SER A 102 0.27 7.68 3.63
N TRP A 103 0.56 6.48 3.11
CA TRP A 103 0.74 5.28 3.91
C TRP A 103 2.02 5.35 4.73
N TYR A 104 3.12 5.86 4.17
CA TYR A 104 4.37 6.05 4.92
C TYR A 104 4.18 6.91 6.17
N LEU A 105 3.44 8.02 6.08
CA LEU A 105 3.18 8.87 7.25
C LEU A 105 2.10 8.33 8.18
N ALA A 106 1.13 7.57 7.65
CA ALA A 106 0.03 7.05 8.46
C ALA A 106 0.51 6.23 9.65
N GLY A 107 1.63 5.50 9.54
CA GLY A 107 2.12 4.65 10.61
C GLY A 107 3.09 5.30 11.58
N ILE A 108 3.33 6.61 11.52
CA ILE A 108 4.39 7.22 12.33
C ILE A 108 3.84 7.71 13.66
N PRO A 109 4.37 7.24 14.81
CA PRO A 109 3.99 7.79 16.11
C PRO A 109 4.36 9.27 16.20
N LEU A 110 3.54 10.07 16.89
CA LEU A 110 3.79 11.51 17.09
C LEU A 110 5.18 11.80 17.68
N SER A 111 5.66 10.94 18.59
CA SER A 111 7.00 11.05 19.17
C SER A 111 8.13 10.92 18.14
N ALA A 112 7.92 10.14 17.07
CA ALA A 112 8.88 10.00 15.98
C ALA A 112 8.80 11.18 14.99
N LEU A 113 7.60 11.74 14.76
CA LEU A 113 7.41 12.94 13.93
C LEU A 113 8.13 14.17 14.49
N ARG A 114 8.14 14.34 15.82
CA ARG A 114 8.86 15.44 16.49
C ARG A 114 10.36 15.45 16.17
N ARG A 115 10.98 14.29 15.92
CA ARG A 115 12.40 14.20 15.55
C ARG A 115 12.69 14.83 14.19
N PHE A 116 11.66 15.00 13.37
CA PHE A 116 11.73 15.64 12.05
C PHE A 116 11.19 17.07 12.07
N GLY A 117 10.99 17.66 13.26
CA GLY A 117 10.44 19.02 13.40
C GLY A 117 8.93 19.11 13.13
N ILE A 118 8.24 17.97 12.98
CA ILE A 118 6.80 17.93 12.78
C ILE A 118 6.15 17.88 14.17
N ALA A 119 5.65 19.04 14.62
CA ALA A 119 5.06 19.21 15.94
C ALA A 119 3.55 18.94 15.97
N GLU A 120 2.90 18.94 14.80
CA GLU A 120 1.45 18.79 14.68
C GLU A 120 1.01 17.32 14.73
N GLU A 121 -0.15 17.10 15.36
CA GLU A 121 -0.79 15.80 15.38
C GLU A 121 -1.42 15.51 14.02
N ILE A 122 -0.90 14.49 13.33
CA ILE A 122 -1.50 13.99 12.10
C ILE A 122 -2.68 13.10 12.46
N THR A 123 -3.90 13.64 12.35
CA THR A 123 -5.13 12.89 12.58
C THR A 123 -5.57 12.10 11.35
N SER A 124 -5.19 12.53 10.14
CA SER A 124 -5.40 11.80 8.90
C SER A 124 -4.30 12.09 7.88
N THR A 125 -4.02 11.11 7.01
CA THR A 125 -3.16 11.26 5.83
C THR A 125 -3.90 11.08 4.51
N ASP A 126 -5.24 10.99 4.52
CA ASP A 126 -6.05 10.70 3.33
C ASP A 126 -5.85 11.70 2.19
N SER A 127 -5.48 12.95 2.51
CA SER A 127 -5.24 14.03 1.55
C SER A 127 -3.76 14.34 1.33
N LEU A 128 -2.85 13.60 1.97
CA LEU A 128 -1.41 13.87 1.88
C LEU A 128 -0.90 13.55 0.47
N THR A 129 -0.30 14.53 -0.20
CA THR A 129 0.35 14.34 -1.50
C THR A 129 1.86 14.11 -1.38
N LYS A 130 2.49 13.71 -2.47
CA LYS A 130 3.94 13.60 -2.61
C LYS A 130 4.66 14.94 -2.40
N GLU A 131 4.04 16.05 -2.79
CA GLU A 131 4.58 17.39 -2.54
C GLU A 131 4.56 17.73 -1.05
N ASP A 132 3.46 17.41 -0.34
CA ASP A 132 3.40 17.55 1.12
C ASP A 132 4.47 16.68 1.78
N PHE A 133 4.59 15.43 1.34
CA PHE A 133 5.62 14.51 1.84
C PHE A 133 7.04 15.02 1.55
N ASN A 134 7.30 15.63 0.39
CA ASN A 134 8.62 16.19 0.08
C ASN A 134 8.95 17.39 0.96
N ARG A 135 7.97 18.22 1.29
CA ARG A 135 8.18 19.40 2.15
C ARG A 135 8.58 19.05 3.58
N ILE A 136 8.20 17.87 4.06
CA ILE A 136 8.57 17.41 5.40
C ILE A 136 9.92 16.67 5.47
N VAL A 137 10.54 16.36 4.32
CA VAL A 137 11.86 15.71 4.32
C VAL A 137 12.86 16.70 4.92
N PRO A 138 13.58 16.35 6.01
CA PRO A 138 14.55 17.25 6.62
C PRO A 138 15.66 17.66 5.65
N GLY A 139 16.11 18.91 5.75
CA GLY A 139 17.27 19.39 5.00
C GLY A 139 18.51 18.51 5.26
N GLY A 140 19.23 18.17 4.19
CA GLY A 140 20.41 17.29 4.26
C GLY A 140 20.11 15.79 4.33
N MET A 141 18.83 15.39 4.45
CA MET A 141 18.41 13.99 4.38
C MET A 141 17.86 13.65 3.00
N SER A 142 18.27 12.50 2.44
CA SER A 142 17.65 12.02 1.19
C SER A 142 16.23 11.49 1.46
N ARG A 143 15.32 11.64 0.49
CA ARG A 143 13.96 11.07 0.54
C ARG A 143 13.95 9.58 0.87
N ILE A 144 14.87 8.81 0.30
CA ILE A 144 14.99 7.36 0.53
C ILE A 144 15.41 7.08 1.98
N HIS A 145 16.36 7.84 2.52
CA HIS A 145 16.76 7.71 3.93
C HIS A 145 15.59 8.05 4.85
N PHE A 146 14.91 9.16 4.59
CA PHE A 146 13.72 9.55 5.35
C PHE A 146 12.66 8.43 5.36
N MET A 147 12.28 7.90 4.19
CA MET A 147 11.34 6.79 4.08
C MET A 147 11.80 5.53 4.85
N ARG A 148 13.10 5.23 4.89
CA ARG A 148 13.63 4.11 5.68
C ARG A 148 13.46 4.35 7.17
N GLU A 149 13.78 5.55 7.65
CA GLU A 149 13.61 5.93 9.07
C GLU A 149 12.14 5.83 9.50
N LEU A 150 11.22 6.28 8.64
CA LEU A 150 9.79 6.17 8.88
C LEU A 150 9.36 4.70 9.12
N LEU A 151 9.91 3.79 8.32
CA LEU A 151 9.56 2.37 8.41
C LEU A 151 10.15 1.63 9.63
N VAL A 152 11.11 2.21 10.35
CA VAL A 152 11.74 1.55 11.52
C VAL A 152 10.74 1.37 12.66
N ARG A 153 9.87 2.36 12.88
CA ARG A 153 8.90 2.40 13.99
C ARG A 153 7.46 2.45 13.49
N TYR A 154 7.21 1.83 12.35
CA TYR A 154 5.92 1.88 11.70
C TYR A 154 4.87 1.15 12.55
N ASP A 155 3.87 1.91 12.99
CA ASP A 155 2.70 1.43 13.72
C ASP A 155 1.56 1.16 12.74
N THR A 156 1.36 -0.11 12.41
CA THR A 156 0.28 -0.56 11.52
C THR A 156 -1.11 -0.25 12.09
N GLY A 157 -1.29 -0.31 13.42
CA GLY A 157 -2.57 0.01 14.06
C GLY A 157 -2.91 1.49 13.91
N GLY A 158 -1.96 2.37 14.24
CA GLY A 158 -2.08 3.81 14.02
C GLY A 158 -2.26 4.17 12.54
N ALA A 159 -1.61 3.46 11.62
CA ALA A 159 -1.82 3.65 10.19
C ALA A 159 -3.26 3.37 9.74
N MET A 160 -3.89 2.33 10.27
CA MET A 160 -5.31 2.05 10.00
C MET A 160 -6.21 3.14 10.56
N GLY A 161 -5.86 3.75 11.69
CA GLY A 161 -6.61 4.87 12.27
C GLY A 161 -6.51 6.18 11.46
N ARG A 162 -5.41 6.38 10.72
CA ARG A 162 -5.09 7.65 10.05
C ARG A 162 -5.28 7.64 8.54
N ASN A 163 -5.32 6.47 7.89
CA ASN A 163 -5.51 6.39 6.43
C ASN A 163 -6.57 5.35 6.05
N LYS A 164 -7.64 5.81 5.39
CA LYS A 164 -8.79 4.96 5.03
C LYS A 164 -8.44 3.91 3.99
N SER A 165 -7.55 4.21 3.04
CA SER A 165 -7.16 3.21 2.03
C SER A 165 -6.24 2.13 2.61
N PHE A 166 -5.39 2.49 3.58
CA PHE A 166 -4.61 1.52 4.34
C PHE A 166 -5.52 0.63 5.20
N ALA A 167 -6.45 1.23 5.93
CA ALA A 167 -7.46 0.50 6.70
C ALA A 167 -8.26 -0.46 5.81
N TYR A 168 -8.75 0.02 4.66
CA TYR A 168 -9.45 -0.81 3.68
C TYR A 168 -8.59 -1.99 3.22
N PHE A 169 -7.31 -1.77 2.91
CA PHE A 169 -6.39 -2.84 2.53
C PHE A 169 -6.28 -3.89 3.65
N MET A 170 -6.05 -3.45 4.88
CA MET A 170 -5.87 -4.34 6.03
C MET A 170 -7.12 -5.18 6.31
N HIS A 171 -8.30 -4.56 6.36
CA HIS A 171 -9.56 -5.30 6.57
C HIS A 171 -9.87 -6.27 5.43
N ARG A 172 -9.51 -5.93 4.19
CA ARG A 172 -9.85 -6.74 3.02
C ARG A 172 -8.88 -7.89 2.77
N PHE A 173 -7.59 -7.67 2.98
CA PHE A 173 -6.53 -8.60 2.55
C PHE A 173 -5.71 -9.18 3.71
N ALA A 174 -5.86 -8.65 4.93
CA ALA A 174 -5.24 -9.17 6.14
C ALA A 174 -6.22 -9.26 7.32
N PRO A 175 -7.42 -9.84 7.15
CA PRO A 175 -8.44 -9.87 8.20
C PRO A 175 -7.99 -10.64 9.46
N GLY A 176 -7.15 -11.69 9.32
CA GLY A 176 -6.61 -12.40 10.48
C GLY A 176 -5.69 -11.52 11.32
N TRP A 177 -4.79 -10.77 10.68
CA TRP A 177 -3.91 -9.82 11.33
C TRP A 177 -4.71 -8.79 12.12
N VAL A 178 -5.75 -8.22 11.48
CA VAL A 178 -6.64 -7.24 12.12
C VAL A 178 -7.32 -7.86 13.35
N ALA A 179 -7.87 -9.07 13.24
CA ALA A 179 -8.52 -9.75 14.35
C ALA A 179 -7.57 -10.02 15.54
N ARG A 180 -6.28 -10.27 15.27
CA ARG A 180 -5.26 -10.52 16.30
C ARG A 180 -4.76 -9.24 16.99
N HIS A 181 -4.70 -8.11 16.27
CA HIS A 181 -4.01 -6.90 16.74
C HIS A 181 -4.94 -5.72 17.04
N GLN A 182 -6.21 -5.78 16.63
CA GLN A 182 -7.24 -4.80 16.96
C GLN A 182 -8.37 -5.45 17.75
N GLY A 183 -8.03 -6.23 18.78
CA GLY A 183 -8.97 -6.95 19.64
C GLY A 183 -10.27 -6.17 19.87
N ARG A 184 -11.39 -6.87 19.66
CA ARG A 184 -12.79 -6.40 19.68
C ARG A 184 -12.99 -5.15 20.55
N PRO A 185 -13.73 -4.12 20.09
CA PRO A 185 -14.24 -3.13 21.03
C PRO A 185 -14.98 -3.89 22.12
N GLU A 186 -14.63 -3.60 23.38
CA GLU A 186 -15.38 -4.08 24.53
C GLU A 186 -16.86 -3.80 24.26
N ARG A 187 -17.67 -4.86 24.31
CA ARG A 187 -19.13 -4.76 24.22
C ARG A 187 -19.68 -4.20 25.52
#